data_AF-A0A7X2PJD0-F1
#
_entry.id   AF-A0A7X2PJD0-F1
#
_cell.length_a   1.000
_cell.length_b   1.000
_cell.length_c   1.000
_cell.angle_alpha   90.00
_cell.angle_beta   90.00
_cell.angle_gamma   90.00
#
_symmetry.space_group_name_H-M   'P 1'
#
loop_
_entity.id
_entity.type
_entity.pdbx_description
1 polymer ?
#
loop_
_entity_poly.entity_id
_entity_poly.type
_entity_poly.pdbx_seq_one_letter_code
_entity_poly.pdbx_strand_id
1 'polypeptide(L)'
;MGADSIVTIKFEQLQGDAALMSFEERRVVRQRMQGSVWVREPEFLPIRVMVVTSYVTKEGTIRDEGTVEYAETSFGALAPASVVHRRYLGLEVLAENIFRYSIFRKFGADSEIKFTEVPDPPGPPK
;
A
#
# COMPACT_ATOMS: atom_id res chain seq x y z
N MET A 1 -5.25 -22.23 -23.87
CA MET A 1 -4.74 -21.07 -23.12
C MET A 1 -4.05 -21.64 -21.89
N GLY A 2 -2.72 -21.61 -21.89
CA GLY A 2 -1.91 -22.28 -20.87
C GLY A 2 -2.00 -21.53 -19.55
N ALA A 3 -1.89 -22.26 -18.43
CA ALA A 3 -1.78 -21.64 -17.12
C ALA A 3 -0.50 -20.79 -17.09
N ASP A 4 -0.64 -19.48 -16.90
CA ASP A 4 0.51 -18.60 -16.73
C ASP A 4 1.32 -19.07 -15.51
N SER A 5 2.63 -19.16 -15.66
CA SER A 5 3.52 -19.56 -14.56
C SER A 5 3.74 -18.40 -13.61
N ILE A 6 3.70 -18.70 -12.30
CA ILE A 6 3.92 -17.72 -11.23
C ILE A 6 5.26 -18.02 -10.58
N VAL A 7 6.11 -16.99 -10.51
CA VAL A 7 7.36 -17.03 -9.75
C VAL A 7 7.16 -16.25 -8.46
N THR A 8 7.66 -16.78 -7.34
CA THR A 8 7.67 -16.10 -6.05
C THR A 8 9.08 -15.66 -5.70
N ILE A 9 9.27 -14.35 -5.58
CA ILE A 9 10.52 -13.74 -5.15
C ILE A 9 10.38 -13.36 -3.68
N LYS A 10 11.17 -13.98 -2.81
CA LYS A 10 11.21 -13.64 -1.38
C LYS A 10 12.31 -12.60 -1.13
N PHE A 11 12.05 -11.66 -0.24
CA PHE A 11 13.03 -10.64 0.13
C PHE A 11 13.02 -10.36 1.62
N GLU A 12 14.17 -9.90 2.11
CA GLU A 12 14.36 -9.37 3.46
C GLU A 12 15.25 -8.13 3.36
N GLN A 13 14.85 -7.06 4.05
CA GLN A 13 15.62 -5.83 4.11
C GLN A 13 16.80 -6.00 5.08
N LEU A 14 18.01 -6.00 4.53
CA LEU A 14 19.23 -6.13 5.32
C LEU A 14 19.62 -4.82 6.03
N GLN A 15 19.46 -3.67 5.36
CA GLN A 15 19.85 -2.33 5.84
C GLN A 15 19.14 -1.21 5.06
N GLY A 16 19.34 0.05 5.47
CA GLY A 16 18.94 1.25 4.72
C GLY A 16 17.78 2.07 5.32
N ASP A 17 17.70 3.33 4.91
CA ASP A 17 16.71 4.32 5.38
C ASP A 17 15.29 4.08 4.86
N ALA A 18 15.12 3.14 3.91
CA ALA A 18 13.82 2.68 3.41
C ALA A 18 13.05 1.81 4.41
N ALA A 19 13.58 1.59 5.61
CA ALA A 19 12.86 0.94 6.70
C ALA A 19 11.58 1.73 7.00
N LEU A 20 10.46 1.01 7.20
CA LEU A 20 9.21 1.66 7.55
C LEU A 20 9.42 2.44 8.85
N MET A 21 9.27 3.76 8.78
CA MET A 21 9.31 4.62 9.97
C MET A 21 7.95 4.54 10.65
N SER A 22 7.89 3.90 11.82
CA SER A 22 6.76 4.07 12.72
C SER A 22 7.09 5.14 13.76
N PHE A 23 6.11 6.00 14.01
CA PHE A 23 6.17 6.99 15.08
C PHE A 23 5.36 6.47 16.26
N GLU A 24 6.05 5.96 17.29
CA GLU A 24 5.42 5.68 18.59
C GLU A 24 5.74 6.82 19.54
N GLU A 25 4.71 7.63 19.87
CA GLU A 25 4.73 8.76 20.79
C GLU A 25 5.85 9.81 20.53
N ARG A 26 7.11 9.47 20.82
CA ARG A 26 8.32 10.30 20.64
C ARG A 26 9.52 9.53 20.06
N ARG A 27 9.34 8.29 19.58
CA ARG A 27 10.42 7.47 19.02
C ARG A 27 10.12 7.09 17.58
N VAL A 28 11.12 7.31 16.73
CA VAL A 28 11.17 6.75 15.38
C VAL A 28 11.72 5.34 15.50
N VAL A 29 10.89 4.33 15.23
CA VAL A 29 11.34 2.94 15.16
C VAL A 29 11.51 2.60 13.69
N ARG A 30 12.74 2.23 13.30
CA ARG A 30 13.05 1.72 11.96
C ARG A 30 12.81 0.23 11.94
N GLN A 31 11.76 -0.19 11.25
CA GLN A 31 11.40 -1.60 11.15
C GLN A 31 11.98 -2.18 9.88
N ARG A 32 12.73 -3.27 10.01
CA ARG A 32 13.12 -4.07 8.86
C ARG A 32 11.86 -4.71 8.29
N MET A 33 11.75 -4.67 6.97
CA MET A 33 10.68 -5.33 6.25
C MET A 33 11.18 -6.61 5.59
N GLN A 34 10.29 -7.59 5.51
CA GLN A 34 10.47 -8.78 4.70
C GLN A 34 9.19 -9.01 3.90
N GLY A 35 9.25 -9.87 2.89
CA GLY A 35 8.07 -10.08 2.09
C GLY A 35 8.25 -11.03 0.92
N SER A 36 7.25 -10.99 0.06
CA SER A 36 7.23 -11.77 -1.16
C SER A 36 6.55 -10.98 -2.26
N VAL A 37 7.07 -11.13 -3.47
CA VAL A 37 6.47 -10.62 -4.70
C VAL A 37 6.14 -11.84 -5.57
N TRP A 38 4.89 -11.95 -5.97
CA TRP A 38 4.45 -12.94 -6.95
C TRP A 38 4.36 -12.24 -8.29
N VAL A 39 5.03 -12.82 -9.28
CA VAL A 39 5.14 -12.28 -10.63
C VAL A 39 4.70 -13.30 -11.66
N ARG A 40 4.06 -12.83 -12.72
CA ARG A 40 3.62 -13.64 -13.87
C ARG A 40 4.73 -13.68 -14.93
N GLU A 41 5.06 -14.87 -15.43
CA GLU A 41 5.96 -15.05 -16.56
C GLU A 41 5.24 -14.88 -17.92
N PRO A 42 5.96 -14.48 -18.99
CA PRO A 42 7.40 -14.18 -19.03
C PRO A 42 7.78 -12.73 -18.67
N GLU A 43 6.81 -11.83 -18.54
CA GLU A 43 7.10 -10.38 -18.41
C GLU A 43 7.41 -9.94 -16.97
N PHE A 44 7.39 -10.87 -16.00
CA PHE A 44 7.62 -10.61 -14.58
C PHE A 44 6.68 -9.54 -13.99
N LEU A 45 5.44 -9.51 -14.48
CA LEU A 45 4.42 -8.56 -14.03
C LEU A 45 3.93 -8.91 -12.61
N PRO A 46 3.99 -7.99 -11.63
CA PRO A 46 3.56 -8.28 -10.28
C PRO A 46 2.05 -8.48 -10.23
N ILE A 47 1.65 -9.61 -9.64
CA ILE A 47 0.23 -9.93 -9.37
C ILE A 47 -0.09 -9.81 -7.88
N ARG A 48 0.93 -9.95 -7.02
CA ARG A 48 0.80 -9.75 -5.58
C ARG A 48 2.11 -9.26 -4.97
N VAL A 49 2.00 -8.35 -4.01
CA VAL A 49 3.10 -7.96 -3.12
C VAL A 49 2.62 -8.12 -1.70
N MET A 50 3.40 -8.82 -0.86
CA MET A 50 3.16 -8.93 0.57
C MET A 50 4.40 -8.43 1.31
N VAL A 51 4.17 -7.55 2.29
CA VAL A 51 5.19 -7.02 3.19
C VAL A 51 4.78 -7.34 4.62
N VAL A 52 5.76 -7.73 5.42
CA VAL A 52 5.60 -7.96 6.86
C VAL A 52 6.65 -7.14 7.60
N THR A 53 6.22 -6.44 8.64
CA THR A 53 7.11 -5.83 9.63
C THR A 53 6.72 -6.32 11.02
N SER A 54 7.68 -6.37 11.94
CA SER A 54 7.42 -6.73 13.33
C SER A 54 8.36 -6.01 14.27
N TYR A 55 7.87 -5.69 15.45
CA TYR A 55 8.65 -5.02 16.48
C TYR A 55 8.09 -5.32 17.88
N VAL A 56 8.96 -5.18 18.89
CA VAL A 56 8.61 -5.48 20.28
C VAL A 56 8.23 -4.20 21.01
N THR A 57 7.09 -4.22 21.69
CA THR A 57 6.62 -3.19 22.63
C THR A 57 6.63 -3.75 24.06
N LYS A 58 6.12 -2.98 25.04
CA LYS A 58 5.99 -3.47 26.42
C LYS A 58 4.83 -4.48 26.54
N GLU A 59 3.84 -4.36 25.69
CA GLU A 59 2.60 -5.12 25.67
C GLU A 59 2.75 -6.44 24.88
N GLY A 60 3.75 -6.54 23.99
CA GLY A 60 4.04 -7.75 23.23
C GLY A 60 4.73 -7.45 21.91
N THR A 61 4.67 -8.40 20.97
CA THR A 61 5.18 -8.18 19.60
C THR A 61 4.05 -7.67 18.73
N ILE A 62 4.22 -6.47 18.18
CA ILE A 62 3.37 -5.96 17.12
C ILE A 62 3.88 -6.49 15.78
N ARG A 63 2.97 -6.97 14.94
CA ARG A 63 3.26 -7.43 13.59
C ARG A 63 2.27 -6.79 12.62
N ASP A 64 2.78 -6.13 11.59
CA ASP A 64 1.97 -5.56 10.51
C ASP A 64 2.18 -6.39 9.24
N GLU A 65 1.08 -6.73 8.58
CA GLU A 65 1.06 -7.38 7.28
C GLU A 65 0.33 -6.48 6.28
N GLY A 66 1.00 -6.13 5.19
CA GLY A 66 0.41 -5.43 4.05
C GLY A 66 0.43 -6.31 2.81
N THR A 67 -0.72 -6.57 2.22
CA THR A 67 -0.85 -7.29 0.94
C THR A 67 -1.50 -6.41 -0.09
N VAL A 68 -0.90 -6.32 -1.27
CA VAL A 68 -1.46 -5.65 -2.45
C VAL A 68 -1.65 -6.71 -3.53
N GLU A 69 -2.88 -6.86 -4.01
CA GLU A 69 -3.19 -7.65 -5.21
C GLU A 69 -3.25 -6.70 -6.39
N TYR A 70 -2.68 -7.09 -7.53
CA TYR A 70 -2.70 -6.32 -8.76
C TYR A 70 -3.56 -7.02 -9.81
N ALA A 71 -4.27 -6.24 -10.60
CA ALA A 71 -4.98 -6.70 -11.77
C ALA A 71 -4.71 -5.80 -12.97
N GLU A 72 -4.78 -6.37 -14.16
CA GLU A 72 -4.72 -5.61 -15.39
C GLU A 72 -6.01 -4.79 -15.55
N THR A 73 -5.84 -3.50 -15.84
CA THR A 73 -6.95 -2.59 -16.13
C THR A 73 -7.36 -2.73 -17.60
N SER A 74 -8.54 -2.21 -17.95
CA SER A 74 -8.99 -2.14 -19.35
C SER A 74 -8.07 -1.30 -20.26
N PHE A 75 -7.09 -0.60 -19.70
CA PHE A 75 -6.10 0.20 -20.43
C PHE A 75 -4.77 -0.54 -20.64
N GLY A 76 -4.68 -1.83 -20.29
CA GLY A 76 -3.45 -2.63 -20.42
C GLY A 76 -2.36 -2.28 -19.40
N ALA A 77 -2.72 -1.59 -18.31
CA ALA A 77 -1.81 -1.26 -17.21
C ALA A 77 -2.18 -2.05 -15.96
N LEU A 78 -1.19 -2.47 -15.17
CA LEU A 78 -1.44 -3.03 -13.84
C LEU A 78 -1.81 -1.94 -12.84
N ALA A 79 -2.80 -2.23 -12.00
CA ALA A 79 -3.16 -1.38 -10.88
C ALA A 79 -3.53 -2.22 -9.64
N PRO A 80 -3.40 -1.67 -8.42
CA PRO A 80 -3.82 -2.36 -7.20
C PRO A 80 -5.32 -2.66 -7.25
N ALA A 81 -5.73 -3.92 -7.30
CA ALA A 81 -7.13 -4.33 -7.20
C ALA A 81 -7.63 -4.35 -5.75
N SER A 82 -6.73 -4.69 -4.81
CA SER A 82 -7.04 -4.62 -3.38
C SER A 82 -5.79 -4.40 -2.55
N VAL A 83 -5.97 -3.75 -1.41
CA VAL A 83 -4.96 -3.61 -0.36
C VAL A 83 -5.56 -4.15 0.94
N VAL A 84 -4.91 -5.13 1.54
CA VAL A 84 -5.27 -5.66 2.86
C VAL A 84 -4.14 -5.33 3.81
N HIS A 85 -4.46 -4.64 4.89
CA HIS A 85 -3.54 -4.39 6.00
C HIS A 85 -4.07 -5.04 7.26
N ARG A 86 -3.23 -5.80 7.96
CA ARG A 86 -3.56 -6.40 9.26
C ARG A 86 -2.48 -6.07 10.27
N ARG A 87 -2.91 -5.61 11.45
CA ARG A 87 -2.04 -5.43 12.62
C ARG A 87 -2.38 -6.48 13.66
N TYR A 88 -1.34 -7.09 14.21
CA TYR A 88 -1.43 -8.09 15.26
C TYR A 88 -0.67 -7.66 16.52
N LEU A 89 -1.16 -8.06 17.69
CA LEU A 89 -0.40 -8.12 18.94
C LEU A 89 -0.30 -9.58 19.38
N GLY A 90 0.89 -10.17 19.21
CA GLY A 90 1.04 -11.62 19.32
C GLY A 90 0.20 -12.34 18.26
N LEU A 91 -0.81 -13.10 18.68
CA LEU A 91 -1.74 -13.82 17.80
C LEU A 91 -3.08 -13.08 17.61
N GLU A 92 -3.33 -12.01 18.35
CA GLU A 92 -4.59 -11.26 18.29
C GLU A 92 -4.55 -10.22 17.16
N VAL A 93 -5.62 -10.10 16.39
CA VAL A 93 -5.78 -9.04 15.37
C VAL A 93 -6.26 -7.77 16.06
N LEU A 94 -5.43 -6.73 16.07
CA LEU A 94 -5.80 -5.42 16.60
C LEU A 94 -6.54 -4.56 15.56
N ALA A 95 -6.19 -4.71 14.29
CA ALA A 95 -6.82 -3.95 13.21
C ALA A 95 -6.77 -4.71 11.89
N GLU A 96 -7.81 -4.57 11.09
CA GLU A 96 -7.88 -5.02 9.70
C GLU A 96 -8.47 -3.90 8.84
N ASN A 97 -7.74 -3.53 7.78
CA ASN A 97 -8.19 -2.57 6.78
C ASN A 97 -8.19 -3.25 5.42
N ILE A 98 -9.32 -3.22 4.72
CA ILE A 98 -9.48 -3.81 3.39
C ILE A 98 -9.96 -2.73 2.44
N PHE A 99 -9.11 -2.39 1.47
CA PHE A 99 -9.43 -1.49 0.37
C PHE A 99 -9.59 -2.31 -0.90
N ARG A 100 -10.62 -2.00 -1.68
CA ARG A 100 -10.87 -2.60 -2.99
C ARG A 100 -11.01 -1.49 -4.01
N TYR A 101 -10.27 -1.62 -5.10
CA TYR A 101 -10.24 -0.63 -6.16
C TYR A 101 -10.76 -1.26 -7.44
N SER A 102 -11.58 -0.51 -8.15
CA SER A 102 -12.16 -0.90 -9.43
C SER A 102 -12.45 0.35 -10.25
N ILE A 103 -12.80 0.18 -11.53
CA ILE A 103 -13.21 1.29 -12.41
C ILE A 103 -12.12 2.37 -12.49
N PHE A 104 -10.90 1.94 -12.83
CA PHE A 104 -9.79 2.86 -13.04
C PHE A 104 -10.12 3.85 -14.15
N ARG A 105 -9.70 5.11 -13.98
CA ARG A 105 -9.82 6.16 -14.99
C ARG A 105 -8.43 6.57 -15.45
N LYS A 106 -8.24 6.67 -16.76
CA LYS A 106 -7.03 7.24 -17.36
C LYS A 106 -7.27 8.73 -17.58
N PHE A 107 -6.46 9.58 -16.94
CA PHE A 107 -6.45 11.01 -17.20
C PHE A 107 -5.46 11.31 -18.33
N GLY A 108 -5.84 12.19 -19.26
CA GLY A 108 -4.92 12.76 -20.25
C GLY A 108 -4.16 13.94 -19.64
N ALA A 109 -3.05 14.35 -20.28
CA ALA A 109 -2.20 15.45 -19.82
C ALA A 109 -2.92 16.81 -19.70
N ASP A 110 -4.09 16.98 -20.34
CA ASP A 110 -4.85 18.24 -20.39
C ASP A 110 -6.05 18.25 -19.42
N SER A 111 -5.85 17.87 -18.16
CA SER A 111 -6.88 18.09 -17.14
C SER A 111 -6.70 19.48 -16.52
N GLU A 112 -7.33 20.51 -17.09
CA GLU A 112 -7.45 21.83 -16.47
C GLU A 112 -8.19 21.71 -15.13
N ILE A 113 -7.46 21.81 -14.02
CA ILE A 113 -8.06 21.98 -12.70
C ILE A 113 -8.55 23.43 -12.62
N LYS A 114 -9.86 23.64 -12.75
CA LYS A 114 -10.48 24.95 -12.53
C LYS A 114 -10.79 25.12 -11.05
N PHE A 115 -9.96 25.90 -10.36
CA PHE A 115 -10.29 26.39 -9.01
C PHE A 115 -11.38 27.46 -9.16
N THR A 116 -12.60 27.17 -8.71
CA THR A 116 -13.62 28.21 -8.56
C THR A 116 -13.28 29.08 -7.36
N GLU A 117 -13.16 30.39 -7.57
CA GLU A 117 -12.89 31.37 -6.52
C GLU A 117 -13.92 31.27 -5.39
N VAL A 118 -13.43 31.31 -4.15
CA VAL A 118 -14.27 31.42 -2.96
C VAL A 118 -14.90 32.82 -2.98
N PRO A 119 -16.24 32.97 -2.90
CA PRO A 119 -16.86 34.29 -2.89
C PRO A 119 -16.37 35.10 -1.68
N ASP A 120 -16.04 36.37 -1.91
CA ASP A 120 -15.66 37.28 -0.83
C ASP A 120 -16.76 37.37 0.23
N PRO A 121 -16.41 37.37 1.53
CA PRO A 121 -17.39 37.55 2.58
C PRO A 121 -18.07 38.93 2.45
N PRO A 122 -19.37 39.04 2.74
CA PRO A 122 -20.08 40.31 2.66
C PRO A 122 -19.47 41.32 3.63
N GLY A 123 -19.17 42.51 3.12
CA GLY A 123 -18.62 43.62 3.89
C GLY A 123 -19.54 44.06 5.05
N PRO A 124 -18.98 44.71 6.09
CA PRO A 124 -19.72 45.03 7.30
C PRO A 124 -20.85 46.05 7.04
N PRO A 125 -21.96 45.97 7.78
CA PRO A 125 -23.09 46.89 7.64
C PRO A 125 -22.70 48.32 8.07
N LYS A 126 -23.30 49.32 7.40
CA LYS A 126 -23.16 50.76 7.69
C LYS A 126 -23.85 51.18 8.97
#